data_AF-A0A7S0K736-F1
#
_entry.id   AF-A0A7S0K736-F1
#
_cell.length_a   1.000
_cell.length_b   1.000
_cell.length_c   1.000
_cell.angle_alpha   90.00
_cell.angle_beta   90.00
_cell.angle_gamma   90.00
#
_symmetry.space_group_name_H-M   'P 1'
#
loop_
_entity.id
_entity.type
_entity.pdbx_description
1 polymer ?
#
loop_
_entity_poly.entity_id
_entity_poly.type
_entity_poly.pdbx_seq_one_letter_code
_entity_poly.pdbx_strand_id
1 'polypeptide(L)'
;AAEEGSRSSSHHGSIMGQSATGRGRVSISRCLSYSDRPISSPLTALPAHLAELAVRCHMSIIGFTEAGSGLTPPSDNRHLRDGSPPGGSNAAVDISIDVDGSASLGRAVLQLAAGMPAIRAELYIQLCRQIRGCSRATVLRRCWVLLRCLCRVATPSPRSLPFVEAFLLQRGRAEPLRELYRGILDRYD
;
A
#
# COMPACT_ATOMS: atom_id res chain seq x y z
N ALA A 1 -21.77 -63.74 38.42
CA ALA A 1 -20.61 -62.85 38.62
C ALA A 1 -20.36 -62.17 37.28
N ALA A 2 -20.90 -61.01 36.93
CA ALA A 2 -20.92 -59.70 37.61
C ALA A 2 -19.50 -59.19 37.89
N GLU A 3 -19.01 -58.27 37.03
CA GLU A 3 -18.20 -57.04 37.26
C GLU A 3 -18.04 -56.39 35.86
N GLU A 4 -18.72 -55.29 35.52
CA GLU A 4 -18.38 -53.87 35.76
C GLU A 4 -17.01 -53.42 35.20
N GLY A 5 -17.01 -52.37 34.36
CA GLY A 5 -15.76 -51.83 33.80
C GLY A 5 -15.91 -50.66 32.83
N SER A 6 -16.29 -49.49 33.36
CA SER A 6 -15.87 -48.15 32.93
C SER A 6 -16.25 -47.60 31.54
N ARG A 7 -17.27 -46.73 31.58
CA ARG A 7 -17.60 -45.73 30.56
C ARG A 7 -16.69 -44.50 30.71
N SER A 8 -15.89 -44.18 29.69
CA SER A 8 -15.19 -42.90 29.60
C SER A 8 -16.11 -41.83 29.02
N SER A 9 -16.55 -40.92 29.89
CA SER A 9 -17.33 -39.72 29.58
C SER A 9 -16.42 -38.62 29.03
N SER A 10 -16.59 -38.27 27.75
CA SER A 10 -15.92 -37.13 27.13
C SER A 10 -16.71 -35.85 27.43
N HIS A 11 -16.30 -35.12 28.45
CA HIS A 11 -16.81 -33.77 28.73
C HIS A 11 -16.44 -32.82 27.57
N HIS A 12 -17.41 -32.48 26.74
CA HIS A 12 -17.35 -31.30 25.88
C HIS A 12 -17.51 -30.06 26.75
N GLY A 13 -16.37 -29.52 27.20
CA GLY A 13 -16.28 -28.20 27.82
C GLY A 13 -16.62 -27.12 26.80
N SER A 14 -17.89 -26.73 26.77
CA SER A 14 -18.37 -25.53 26.09
C SER A 14 -17.97 -24.32 26.93
N ILE A 15 -16.79 -23.75 26.66
CA ILE A 15 -16.31 -22.51 27.29
C ILE A 15 -15.68 -21.64 26.21
N MET A 16 -16.45 -20.67 25.70
CA MET A 16 -16.08 -19.25 25.78
C MET A 16 -17.16 -18.40 25.13
N GLY A 17 -17.65 -17.44 25.93
CA GLY A 17 -18.72 -16.54 25.57
C GLY A 17 -18.36 -15.67 24.37
N GLN A 18 -19.14 -15.81 23.30
CA GLN A 18 -19.22 -14.83 22.25
C GLN A 18 -20.03 -13.66 22.79
N SER A 19 -19.35 -12.65 23.33
CA SER A 19 -19.98 -11.36 23.62
C SER A 19 -20.48 -10.76 22.31
N ALA A 20 -21.79 -10.90 22.12
CA ALA A 20 -22.56 -10.32 21.05
C ALA A 20 -22.64 -8.79 21.21
N THR A 21 -21.68 -8.08 20.64
CA THR A 21 -21.95 -6.74 20.12
C THR A 21 -21.81 -6.82 18.61
N GLY A 22 -22.95 -6.95 17.94
CA GLY A 22 -23.09 -7.26 16.51
C GLY A 22 -22.64 -6.13 15.58
N ARG A 23 -21.40 -5.66 15.70
CA ARG A 23 -20.72 -4.98 14.58
C ARG A 23 -20.19 -6.07 13.68
N GLY A 24 -20.89 -6.32 12.57
CA GLY A 24 -20.48 -7.29 11.56
C GLY A 24 -18.99 -7.11 11.26
N ARG A 25 -18.18 -8.14 11.55
CA ARG A 25 -16.76 -8.14 11.27
C ARG A 25 -16.58 -7.98 9.76
N VAL A 26 -16.27 -6.77 9.31
CA VAL A 26 -15.85 -6.56 7.93
C VAL A 26 -14.59 -7.38 7.73
N SER A 27 -14.64 -8.37 6.85
CA SER A 27 -13.46 -9.17 6.52
C SER A 27 -12.36 -8.23 6.02
N ILE A 28 -11.16 -8.33 6.60
CA ILE A 28 -9.97 -7.57 6.21
C ILE A 28 -9.72 -7.68 4.70
N SER A 29 -10.04 -8.85 4.11
CA SER A 29 -9.95 -9.10 2.68
C SER A 29 -10.78 -8.11 1.85
N ARG A 30 -11.94 -7.67 2.36
CA ARG A 30 -12.81 -6.69 1.69
C ARG A 30 -12.29 -5.26 1.85
N CYS A 31 -11.63 -4.94 2.96
CA CYS A 31 -10.98 -3.63 3.13
C CYS A 31 -9.81 -3.43 2.16
N LEU A 32 -9.18 -4.53 1.73
CA LEU A 32 -8.03 -4.51 0.83
C LEU A 32 -8.40 -4.82 -0.63
N SER A 33 -9.68 -4.91 -0.99
CA SER A 33 -10.09 -5.06 -2.39
C SER A 33 -10.17 -3.72 -3.12
N TYR A 34 -9.92 -3.76 -4.44
CA TYR A 34 -10.08 -2.64 -5.35
C TYR A 34 -11.39 -1.90 -5.10
N SER A 35 -11.34 -0.58 -5.20
CA SER A 35 -12.50 0.28 -5.13
C SER A 35 -12.21 1.58 -5.87
N ASP A 36 -13.12 1.92 -6.77
CA ASP A 36 -13.22 3.21 -7.46
C ASP A 36 -13.79 4.32 -6.56
N ARG A 37 -14.31 3.96 -5.38
CA ARG A 37 -14.82 4.92 -4.40
C ARG A 37 -13.70 5.44 -3.50
N PRO A 38 -13.69 6.74 -3.19
CA PRO A 38 -12.84 7.29 -2.16
C PRO A 38 -13.03 6.58 -0.82
N ILE A 39 -11.93 6.39 -0.08
CA ILE A 39 -12.01 5.94 1.31
C ILE A 39 -12.51 7.07 2.20
N SER A 40 -13.30 6.74 3.22
CA SER A 40 -13.76 7.70 4.23
C SER A 40 -12.78 7.84 5.40
N SER A 41 -11.83 6.92 5.53
CA SER A 41 -10.84 6.90 6.60
C SER A 41 -9.57 6.20 6.12
N PRO A 42 -8.40 6.46 6.75
CA PRO A 42 -7.17 5.75 6.46
C PRO A 42 -7.28 4.23 6.63
N LEU A 43 -6.42 3.50 5.92
CA LEU A 43 -6.29 2.05 5.99
C LEU A 43 -5.34 1.60 7.11
N THR A 44 -4.54 2.52 7.63
CA THR A 44 -3.61 2.34 8.75
C THR A 44 -3.94 3.25 9.92
N ALA A 45 -3.40 2.93 11.10
CA ALA A 45 -3.53 3.79 12.27
C ALA A 45 -2.66 5.05 12.11
N LEU A 46 -3.23 6.10 11.53
CA LEU A 46 -2.60 7.42 11.41
C LEU A 46 -3.12 8.40 12.47
N PRO A 47 -2.29 9.37 12.92
CA PRO A 47 -2.76 10.53 13.65
C PRO A 47 -3.88 11.27 12.90
N ALA A 48 -4.81 11.88 13.63
CA ALA A 48 -5.98 12.57 13.04
C ALA A 48 -5.58 13.62 11.99
N HIS A 49 -4.50 14.37 12.20
CA HIS A 49 -4.02 15.39 11.27
C HIS A 49 -3.47 14.81 9.94
N LEU A 50 -3.10 13.52 9.91
CA LEU A 50 -2.68 12.82 8.68
C LEU A 50 -3.81 12.01 8.05
N ALA A 51 -4.93 11.82 8.76
CA ALA A 51 -6.02 11.00 8.28
C ALA A 51 -6.71 11.62 7.05
N GLU A 52 -6.94 12.94 7.08
CA GLU A 52 -7.49 13.68 5.95
C GLU A 52 -6.54 13.64 4.74
N LEU A 53 -5.24 13.77 5.00
CA LEU A 53 -4.21 13.70 3.96
C LEU A 53 -4.20 12.33 3.26
N ALA A 54 -4.30 11.25 4.03
CA ALA A 54 -4.40 9.90 3.48
C ALA A 54 -5.63 9.71 2.58
N VAL A 55 -6.79 10.26 2.96
CA VAL A 55 -8.01 10.23 2.13
C VAL A 55 -7.77 10.98 0.81
N ARG A 56 -7.17 12.18 0.87
CA ARG A 56 -6.82 12.96 -0.31
C ARG A 56 -5.83 12.23 -1.22
N CYS A 57 -4.82 11.57 -0.65
CA CYS A 57 -3.88 10.74 -1.41
C CYS A 57 -4.60 9.61 -2.15
N HIS A 58 -5.57 8.95 -1.52
CA HIS A 58 -6.35 7.90 -2.18
C HIS A 58 -7.17 8.43 -3.36
N MET A 59 -7.77 9.62 -3.21
CA MET A 59 -8.45 10.30 -4.32
C MET A 59 -7.48 10.65 -5.45
N SER A 60 -6.27 11.13 -5.13
CA SER A 60 -5.22 11.38 -6.13
C SER A 60 -4.77 10.11 -6.83
N ILE A 61 -4.68 8.98 -6.13
CA ILE A 61 -4.36 7.68 -6.72
C ILE A 61 -5.46 7.27 -7.72
N ILE A 62 -6.74 7.37 -7.34
CA ILE A 62 -7.86 7.08 -8.25
C ILE A 62 -7.82 8.03 -9.44
N GLY A 63 -7.72 9.35 -9.22
CA GLY A 63 -7.68 10.33 -10.29
C GLY A 63 -6.53 10.07 -11.26
N PHE A 64 -5.34 9.75 -10.75
CA PHE A 64 -4.20 9.37 -11.59
C PHE A 64 -4.48 8.11 -12.43
N THR A 65 -5.02 7.06 -11.83
CA THR A 65 -5.20 5.77 -12.51
C THR A 65 -6.35 5.81 -13.52
N GLU A 66 -7.35 6.67 -13.31
CA GLU A 66 -8.52 6.81 -14.18
C GLU A 66 -8.30 7.75 -15.36
N ALA A 67 -7.54 8.83 -15.20
CA ALA A 67 -7.60 10.01 -16.07
C ALA A 67 -6.92 9.92 -17.46
N GLY A 68 -6.88 8.75 -18.11
CA GLY A 68 -6.43 8.64 -19.50
C GLY A 68 -4.95 8.94 -19.82
N SER A 69 -4.24 9.71 -19.01
CA SER A 69 -2.88 10.19 -19.30
C SER A 69 -1.80 9.30 -18.69
N GLY A 70 -0.72 9.06 -19.42
CA GLY A 70 0.39 8.23 -18.97
C GLY A 70 1.37 9.01 -18.10
N LEU A 71 1.78 8.45 -16.96
CA LEU A 71 3.12 8.73 -16.45
C LEU A 71 4.08 8.04 -17.41
N THR A 72 4.89 8.80 -18.13
CA THR A 72 6.10 8.25 -18.71
C THR A 72 6.99 7.84 -17.53
N PRO A 73 7.37 6.55 -17.40
CA PRO A 73 8.38 6.20 -16.42
C PRO A 73 9.60 7.09 -16.70
N PRO A 74 10.25 7.67 -15.67
CA PRO A 74 11.44 8.48 -15.90
C PRO A 74 12.41 7.63 -16.72
N SER A 75 12.68 8.07 -17.95
CA SER A 75 13.69 7.48 -18.83
C SER A 75 14.96 7.31 -18.00
N ASP A 76 15.57 6.13 -18.05
CA ASP A 76 16.68 5.71 -17.20
C ASP A 76 17.62 6.87 -16.81
N ASN A 77 17.56 7.28 -15.55
CA ASN A 77 18.50 8.24 -14.97
C ASN A 77 19.84 7.53 -14.73
N ARG A 78 20.59 7.31 -15.81
CA ARG A 78 22.03 7.03 -15.72
C ARG A 78 22.83 8.23 -15.17
N HIS A 79 22.19 9.36 -14.90
CA HIS A 79 22.80 10.59 -14.39
C HIS A 79 22.76 10.78 -12.86
N LEU A 80 22.15 9.87 -12.08
CA LEU A 80 22.10 9.98 -10.60
C LEU A 80 23.25 9.27 -9.87
N ARG A 81 24.36 8.99 -10.56
CA ARG A 81 25.54 8.30 -9.97
C ARG A 81 26.62 9.22 -9.40
N ASP A 82 26.38 10.53 -9.31
CA ASP A 82 27.33 11.43 -8.66
C ASP A 82 27.00 11.53 -7.17
N GLY A 83 27.84 10.88 -6.35
CA GLY A 83 27.60 10.52 -4.95
C GLY A 83 27.70 11.67 -3.95
N SER A 84 26.94 12.75 -4.14
CA SER A 84 26.82 13.77 -3.09
C SER A 84 25.66 13.46 -2.14
N PRO A 85 25.90 13.32 -0.82
CA PRO A 85 24.83 13.12 0.14
C PRO A 85 23.95 14.39 0.24
N PRO A 86 22.61 14.26 0.21
CA PRO A 86 21.71 15.40 0.33
C PRO A 86 21.77 15.96 1.75
N GLY A 87 22.36 17.15 1.90
CA GLY A 87 22.28 17.96 3.11
C GLY A 87 20.83 18.29 3.44
N GLY A 88 20.42 18.00 4.68
CA GLY A 88 19.04 18.10 5.17
C GLY A 88 18.51 19.51 5.26
N SER A 89 18.10 20.08 4.13
CA SER A 89 17.21 21.23 4.12
C SER A 89 15.78 20.72 3.91
N ASN A 90 14.91 21.00 4.88
CA ASN A 90 13.46 20.87 4.75
C ASN A 90 12.94 21.92 3.77
N ALA A 91 13.38 21.84 2.51
CA ALA A 91 12.86 22.66 1.45
C ALA A 91 11.38 22.30 1.30
N ALA A 92 10.51 23.26 1.63
CA ALA A 92 9.11 23.20 1.27
C ALA A 92 9.05 22.84 -0.23
N VAL A 93 8.57 21.64 -0.52
CA VAL A 93 8.46 21.16 -1.89
C VAL A 93 7.40 22.03 -2.56
N ASP A 94 7.87 22.97 -3.37
CA ASP A 94 6.99 23.80 -4.19
C ASP A 94 6.40 22.91 -5.30
N ILE A 95 5.12 22.59 -5.15
CA ILE A 95 4.41 21.67 -6.05
C ILE A 95 3.90 22.49 -7.23
N SER A 96 4.72 22.62 -8.26
CA SER A 96 4.26 23.13 -9.55
C SER A 96 3.40 22.06 -10.24
N ILE A 97 2.11 22.35 -10.39
CA ILE A 97 1.10 21.46 -10.97
C ILE A 97 1.03 21.73 -12.48
N ASP A 98 1.60 20.82 -13.28
CA ASP A 98 1.45 20.83 -14.74
C ASP A 98 -0.03 20.67 -15.17
N VAL A 99 -0.37 21.29 -16.31
CA VAL A 99 -1.73 21.41 -16.88
C VAL A 99 -2.33 20.07 -17.33
N ASP A 100 -1.52 19.02 -17.53
CA ASP A 100 -1.99 17.64 -17.68
C ASP A 100 -2.34 17.06 -16.30
N GLY A 101 -3.48 17.51 -15.76
CA GLY A 101 -3.89 17.41 -14.36
C GLY A 101 -3.91 16.02 -13.72
N SER A 102 -3.70 14.93 -14.46
CA SER A 102 -3.58 13.59 -13.89
C SER A 102 -2.15 13.17 -13.56
N ALA A 103 -1.17 13.55 -14.40
CA ALA A 103 0.24 13.24 -14.13
C ALA A 103 0.71 13.96 -12.86
N SER A 104 0.19 15.16 -12.63
CA SER A 104 0.42 15.94 -11.41
C SER A 104 -0.12 15.26 -10.15
N LEU A 105 -1.24 14.52 -10.21
CA LEU A 105 -1.76 13.75 -9.07
C LEU A 105 -0.81 12.64 -8.64
N GLY A 106 -0.30 11.86 -9.60
CA GLY A 106 0.69 10.82 -9.33
C GLY A 106 1.98 11.42 -8.76
N ARG A 107 2.46 12.52 -9.33
CA ARG A 107 3.65 13.24 -8.85
C ARG A 107 3.47 13.77 -7.42
N ALA A 108 2.32 14.34 -7.10
CA ALA A 108 2.01 14.82 -5.76
C ALA A 108 2.03 13.69 -4.72
N VAL A 109 1.47 12.52 -5.04
CA VAL A 109 1.55 11.33 -4.16
C VAL A 109 3.01 10.92 -3.91
N LEU A 110 3.84 10.93 -4.95
CA LEU A 110 5.27 10.56 -4.85
C LEU A 110 6.09 11.57 -4.05
N GLN A 111 5.89 12.87 -4.28
CA GLN A 111 6.54 13.95 -3.52
C GLN A 111 6.19 13.85 -2.04
N LEU A 112 4.92 13.58 -1.74
CA LEU A 112 4.44 13.44 -0.39
C LEU A 112 5.05 12.21 0.30
N ALA A 113 5.15 11.07 -0.40
CA ALA A 113 5.82 9.90 0.12
C ALA A 113 7.30 10.14 0.45
N ALA A 114 8.00 10.89 -0.41
CA ALA A 114 9.41 11.23 -0.21
C ALA A 114 9.58 12.11 1.04
N GLY A 115 8.81 13.21 1.14
CA GLY A 115 8.94 14.19 2.21
C GLY A 115 8.32 13.80 3.56
N MET A 116 7.39 12.83 3.59
CA MET A 116 6.61 12.53 4.81
C MET A 116 6.63 11.02 5.14
N PRO A 117 7.64 10.54 5.91
CA PRO A 117 7.77 9.12 6.25
C PRO A 117 6.54 8.50 6.93
N ALA A 118 5.81 9.29 7.73
CA ALA A 118 4.65 8.83 8.50
C ALA A 118 3.50 8.28 7.64
N ILE A 119 3.38 8.71 6.38
CA ILE A 119 2.28 8.29 5.49
C ILE A 119 2.68 7.19 4.50
N ARG A 120 3.97 6.83 4.42
CA ARG A 120 4.45 5.87 3.41
C ARG A 120 3.71 4.53 3.47
N ALA A 121 3.55 4.00 4.68
CA ALA A 121 2.83 2.74 4.91
C ALA A 121 1.40 2.78 4.34
N GLU A 122 0.69 3.89 4.58
CA GLU A 122 -0.65 4.12 4.07
C GLU A 122 -0.68 4.12 2.54
N LEU A 123 0.23 4.87 1.89
CA LEU A 123 0.29 4.94 0.42
C LEU A 123 0.57 3.58 -0.22
N TYR A 124 1.48 2.80 0.36
CA TYR A 124 1.75 1.43 -0.07
C TYR A 124 0.51 0.56 0.00
N ILE A 125 -0.22 0.60 1.11
CA ILE A 125 -1.42 -0.21 1.32
C ILE A 125 -2.56 0.23 0.39
N GLN A 126 -2.75 1.54 0.19
CA GLN A 126 -3.73 2.07 -0.76
C GLN A 126 -3.44 1.61 -2.19
N LEU A 127 -2.18 1.66 -2.65
CA LEU A 127 -1.80 1.15 -3.98
C LEU A 127 -1.98 -0.36 -4.10
N CYS A 128 -1.55 -1.13 -3.11
CA CYS A 128 -1.75 -2.59 -3.10
C CYS A 128 -3.24 -2.94 -3.17
N ARG A 129 -4.09 -2.19 -2.47
CA ARG A 129 -5.55 -2.30 -2.55
C ARG A 129 -6.07 -2.01 -3.96
N GLN A 130 -5.61 -0.93 -4.59
CA GLN A 130 -6.03 -0.57 -5.95
C GLN A 130 -5.59 -1.61 -7.01
N ILE A 131 -4.54 -2.38 -6.73
CA ILE A 131 -4.12 -3.49 -7.59
C ILE A 131 -4.95 -4.76 -7.31
N ARG A 132 -5.32 -5.01 -6.04
CA ARG A 132 -5.97 -6.25 -5.62
C ARG A 132 -7.41 -6.34 -6.11
N GLY A 133 -7.63 -7.15 -7.14
CA GLY A 133 -8.98 -7.41 -7.68
C GLY A 133 -9.44 -6.39 -8.73
N CYS A 134 -8.55 -5.53 -9.20
CA CYS A 134 -8.82 -4.67 -10.35
C CYS A 134 -8.83 -5.52 -11.63
N SER A 135 -9.96 -5.55 -12.34
CA SER A 135 -10.12 -6.22 -13.64
C SER A 135 -9.77 -5.32 -14.84
N ARG A 136 -9.65 -4.00 -14.63
CA ARG A 136 -9.41 -3.02 -15.68
C ARG A 136 -7.91 -2.92 -15.97
N ALA A 137 -7.48 -3.46 -17.11
CA ALA A 137 -6.06 -3.57 -17.48
C ALA A 137 -5.31 -2.22 -17.46
N THR A 138 -5.93 -1.15 -17.98
CA THR A 138 -5.32 0.20 -18.02
C THR A 138 -5.08 0.76 -16.62
N VAL A 139 -6.09 0.68 -15.74
CA VAL A 139 -6.00 1.11 -14.34
C VAL A 139 -4.92 0.30 -13.62
N LEU A 140 -4.96 -1.03 -13.77
CA LEU A 140 -3.98 -1.95 -13.17
C LEU A 140 -2.55 -1.61 -13.60
N ARG A 141 -2.31 -1.37 -14.89
CA ARG A 141 -1.00 -0.95 -15.42
C ARG A 141 -0.52 0.33 -14.75
N ARG A 142 -1.39 1.33 -14.58
CA ARG A 142 -1.04 2.59 -13.92
C ARG A 142 -0.76 2.43 -12.44
N CYS A 143 -1.54 1.63 -11.72
CA CYS A 143 -1.26 1.32 -10.32
C CYS A 143 0.14 0.70 -10.16
N TRP A 144 0.52 -0.21 -11.06
CA TRP A 144 1.86 -0.80 -11.05
C TRP A 144 2.97 0.21 -11.37
N VAL A 145 2.75 1.12 -12.33
CA VAL A 145 3.70 2.21 -12.62
C VAL A 145 3.88 3.09 -11.39
N LEU A 146 2.79 3.52 -10.74
CA LEU A 146 2.85 4.37 -9.56
C LEU A 146 3.52 3.66 -8.37
N LEU A 147 3.23 2.37 -8.16
CA LEU A 147 3.91 1.57 -7.13
C LEU A 147 5.41 1.43 -7.39
N ARG A 148 5.82 1.21 -8.65
CA ARG A 148 7.23 1.15 -9.03
C ARG A 148 7.93 2.49 -8.76
N CYS A 149 7.29 3.60 -9.10
CA CYS A 149 7.80 4.93 -8.81
C CYS A 149 7.89 5.17 -7.30
N LEU A 150 6.88 4.76 -6.53
CA LEU A 150 6.87 4.88 -5.07
C LEU A 150 8.09 4.19 -4.45
N CYS A 151 8.36 2.93 -4.84
CA CYS A 151 9.54 2.19 -4.39
C CYS A 151 10.87 2.86 -4.72
N ARG A 152 10.95 3.65 -5.79
CA ARG A 152 12.18 4.38 -6.14
C ARG A 152 12.38 5.61 -5.26
N VAL A 153 11.30 6.34 -4.96
CA VAL A 153 11.37 7.63 -4.25
C VAL A 153 11.28 7.50 -2.72
N ALA A 154 10.62 6.46 -2.22
CA ALA A 154 10.37 6.29 -0.79
C ALA A 154 10.29 4.81 -0.43
N THR A 155 11.22 4.34 0.40
CA THR A 155 11.22 2.95 0.87
C THR A 155 10.03 2.68 1.80
N PRO A 156 9.35 1.50 1.74
CA PRO A 156 8.30 1.15 2.71
C PRO A 156 8.85 1.21 4.14
N SER A 157 8.07 1.59 5.14
CA SER A 157 8.57 1.54 6.53
C SER A 157 8.82 0.08 6.98
N PRO A 158 9.71 -0.17 7.95
CA PRO A 158 9.97 -1.54 8.46
C PRO A 158 8.70 -2.29 8.88
N ARG A 159 7.69 -1.58 9.40
CA ARG A 159 6.39 -2.17 9.77
C ARG A 159 5.55 -2.58 8.57
N SER A 160 5.60 -1.81 7.48
CA SER A 160 4.81 -2.08 6.26
C SER A 160 5.53 -2.99 5.28
N LEU A 161 6.86 -3.12 5.40
CA LEU A 161 7.67 -3.89 4.47
C LEU A 161 7.16 -5.33 4.32
N PRO A 162 7.00 -6.16 5.38
CA PRO A 162 6.55 -7.55 5.20
C PRO A 162 5.23 -7.71 4.44
N PHE A 163 4.30 -6.76 4.61
CA PHE A 163 3.05 -6.74 3.85
C PHE A 163 3.30 -6.47 2.36
N VAL A 164 4.12 -5.47 2.05
CA VAL A 164 4.49 -5.12 0.66
C VAL A 164 5.24 -6.27 0.01
N GLU A 165 6.16 -6.91 0.72
CA GLU A 165 6.90 -8.08 0.22
C GLU A 165 5.96 -9.24 -0.10
N ALA A 166 5.11 -9.63 0.86
CA ALA A 166 4.14 -10.70 0.65
C ALA A 166 3.18 -10.39 -0.52
N PHE A 167 2.77 -9.12 -0.66
CA PHE A 167 1.95 -8.65 -1.77
C PHE A 167 2.67 -8.80 -3.11
N LEU A 168 3.92 -8.35 -3.19
CA LEU A 168 4.75 -8.45 -4.39
C LEU A 168 5.07 -9.90 -4.74
N LEU A 169 5.33 -10.77 -3.78
CA LEU A 169 5.57 -12.19 -4.02
C LEU A 169 4.31 -12.92 -4.51
N GLN A 170 3.14 -12.61 -3.94
CA GLN A 170 1.87 -13.21 -4.36
C GLN A 170 1.49 -12.81 -5.80
N ARG A 171 1.83 -11.58 -6.21
CA ARG A 171 1.49 -11.04 -7.55
C ARG A 171 2.63 -11.13 -8.56
N GLY A 172 3.87 -11.29 -8.08
CA GLY A 172 5.13 -11.22 -8.81
C GLY A 172 5.52 -12.46 -9.59
N ARG A 173 4.53 -13.21 -10.10
CA ARG A 173 4.79 -14.10 -11.24
C ARG A 173 5.09 -13.33 -12.54
N ALA A 174 5.04 -11.99 -12.49
CA ALA A 174 5.56 -11.10 -13.53
C ALA A 174 6.96 -10.59 -13.14
N GLU A 175 7.98 -11.02 -13.90
CA GLU A 175 9.43 -10.77 -13.73
C GLU A 175 9.89 -9.35 -13.33
N PRO A 176 9.34 -8.22 -13.85
CA PRO A 176 9.92 -6.89 -13.63
C PRO A 176 9.94 -6.37 -12.19
N LEU A 177 9.20 -7.00 -11.27
CA LEU A 177 9.10 -6.56 -9.88
C LEU A 177 10.16 -7.20 -8.97
N ARG A 178 10.78 -8.31 -9.40
CA ARG A 178 11.83 -8.98 -8.62
C ARG A 178 13.11 -8.15 -8.53
N GLU A 179 13.48 -7.48 -9.62
CA GLU A 179 14.64 -6.58 -9.62
C GLU A 179 14.41 -5.35 -8.74
N LEU A 180 13.20 -4.77 -8.83
CA LEU A 180 12.79 -3.67 -7.95
C LEU A 180 12.85 -4.09 -6.48
N TYR A 181 12.41 -5.32 -6.19
CA TYR A 181 12.39 -5.90 -4.86
C TYR A 181 13.79 -6.07 -4.27
N ARG A 182 14.74 -6.65 -5.03
CA ARG A 182 16.15 -6.74 -4.58
C ARG A 182 16.71 -5.36 -4.22
N GLY A 183 16.52 -4.37 -5.08
CA GLY A 183 17.01 -3.01 -4.82
C GLY A 183 16.33 -2.29 -3.64
N ILE A 184 15.19 -2.78 -3.14
CA ILE A 184 14.59 -2.31 -1.89
C ILE A 184 15.26 -2.99 -0.70
N LEU A 185 15.47 -4.31 -0.77
CA LEU A 185 16.11 -5.10 0.29
C LEU A 185 17.55 -4.68 0.56
N ASP A 186 18.33 -4.41 -0.49
CA ASP A 186 19.72 -3.97 -0.37
C ASP A 186 19.88 -2.63 0.40
N ARG A 187 18.78 -1.91 0.68
CA ARG A 187 18.78 -0.67 1.50
C ARG A 187 18.57 -0.92 3.00
N TYR A 188 18.30 -2.16 3.38
CA TYR A 188 18.00 -2.57 4.75
C TYR A 188 19.08 -3.44 5.39
N ASP A 189 20.03 -3.96 4.59
CA ASP A 189 21.24 -4.65 5.05
C ASP A 189 22.38 -3.64 5.31
#